data_AF-Q0CJ64-F1
#
_entry.id   AF-Q0CJ64-F1
#
_cell.length_a   1.000
_cell.length_b   1.000
_cell.length_c   1.000
_cell.angle_alpha   90.00
_cell.angle_beta   90.00
_cell.angle_gamma   90.00
#
_symmetry.space_group_name_H-M   'P 1'
#
loop_
_entity.id
_entity.type
_entity.pdbx_description
1 polymer ?
#
loop_
_entity_poly.entity_id
_entity_poly.type
_entity_poly.pdbx_seq_one_letter_code
_entity_poly.pdbx_strand_id
1 'polypeptide(L)'
;MSWSNRTLTTDQQCSDCWLGGLALELASPFGYDDVLASNYASLTSSCNATAYTYTTPTQYAINATATTIPTSVTATLAPTCTGSYAVGADDDCNSVALAWNVSTYSLLYMNNLDLYCQNWASVLNSTLCIPPQCETYIWQMQDSCDSVVSGLANVTVPQFLAWNPNFNSLCQNAVNYIGYVVCIGYGTVPSFSRPLLEAKRADVICSPPGGYLNHTIDTPGNSTSPDPSIITTAAPVPTNALNGSTAECGKWYTVSSLRQHYSIPIQ
;
A
#
# COMPACT_ATOMS: atom_id res chain seq x y z
N MET A 1 -14.70 7.09 23.57
CA MET A 1 -13.32 7.11 24.13
C MET A 1 -12.73 5.69 24.27
N SER A 2 -12.37 5.06 23.16
CA SER A 2 -11.80 3.69 23.16
C SER A 2 -10.36 3.60 23.70
N TRP A 3 -9.69 4.74 23.92
CA TRP A 3 -8.29 4.81 24.34
C TRP A 3 -8.11 4.65 25.86
N SER A 4 -9.17 4.86 26.66
CA SER A 4 -9.16 4.67 28.12
C SER A 4 -9.83 3.35 28.53
N ASN A 5 -9.47 2.24 27.89
CA ASN A 5 -9.99 0.89 28.22
C ASN A 5 -9.43 0.35 29.57
N ARG A 6 -9.25 1.25 30.54
CA ARG A 6 -8.78 0.97 31.90
C ARG A 6 -9.72 1.70 32.86
N THR A 7 -10.14 1.00 33.90
CA THR A 7 -10.87 1.61 35.01
C THR A 7 -9.94 2.57 35.75
N LEU A 8 -10.15 3.87 35.56
CA LEU A 8 -9.43 4.92 36.28
C LEU A 8 -9.93 5.00 37.72
N THR A 9 -9.04 5.22 38.68
CA THR A 9 -9.44 5.53 40.06
C THR A 9 -10.09 6.92 40.12
N THR A 10 -10.84 7.21 41.19
CA THR A 10 -11.45 8.54 41.39
C THR A 10 -10.42 9.66 41.34
N ASP A 11 -9.25 9.48 41.96
CA ASP A 11 -8.16 10.45 41.94
C ASP A 11 -7.61 10.70 40.53
N GLN A 12 -7.57 9.65 39.70
CA GLN A 12 -7.13 9.77 38.30
C GLN A 12 -8.17 10.49 37.44
N GLN A 13 -9.46 10.21 37.67
CA GLN A 13 -10.56 10.88 36.98
C GLN A 13 -10.70 12.36 37.38
N CYS A 14 -10.30 12.72 38.59
CA CYS A 14 -10.27 14.12 39.03
C CYS A 14 -8.94 14.83 38.78
N SER A 15 -7.97 14.16 38.14
CA SER A 15 -6.67 14.77 37.85
C SER A 15 -6.77 15.83 36.76
N ASP A 16 -5.88 16.83 36.83
CA ASP A 16 -5.78 17.91 35.86
C ASP A 16 -5.55 17.41 34.43
N CYS A 17 -4.76 16.33 34.28
CA CYS A 17 -4.48 15.69 33.01
C CYS A 17 -5.76 15.12 32.38
N TRP A 18 -6.62 14.53 33.21
CA TRP A 18 -7.87 13.94 32.74
C TRP A 18 -8.91 15.02 32.43
N LEU A 19 -9.22 15.88 33.40
CA LEU A 19 -10.22 16.94 33.22
C LEU A 19 -9.83 17.93 32.12
N GLY A 20 -8.55 18.30 32.05
CA GLY A 20 -8.01 19.16 30.99
C GLY A 20 -8.06 18.50 29.61
N GLY A 21 -7.76 17.21 29.52
CA GLY A 21 -7.87 16.45 28.26
C GLY A 21 -9.30 16.40 27.74
N LEU A 22 -10.27 16.12 28.62
CA LEU A 22 -11.68 16.10 28.26
C LEU A 22 -12.20 17.50 27.86
N ALA A 23 -11.75 18.55 28.55
CA ALA A 23 -12.08 19.93 28.18
C ALA A 23 -11.55 20.29 26.77
N LEU A 24 -10.33 19.86 26.44
CA LEU A 24 -9.74 20.07 25.11
C LEU A 24 -10.48 19.30 24.02
N GLU A 25 -10.90 18.05 24.29
CA GLU A 25 -11.70 17.25 23.36
C GLU A 25 -13.07 17.93 23.09
N LEU A 26 -13.75 18.38 24.14
CA LEU A 26 -15.02 19.10 24.02
C LEU A 26 -14.89 20.50 23.41
N ALA A 27 -13.72 21.14 23.51
CA ALA A 27 -13.44 22.39 22.80
C ALA A 27 -13.14 22.18 21.30
N SER A 28 -12.85 20.94 20.87
CA SER A 28 -12.52 20.62 19.49
C SER A 28 -13.79 20.40 18.65
N PRO A 29 -13.93 21.04 17.48
CA PRO A 29 -15.05 20.78 16.58
C PRO A 29 -15.15 19.32 16.10
N PHE A 30 -14.07 18.54 16.19
CA PHE A 30 -14.03 17.12 15.83
C PHE A 30 -14.17 16.17 17.03
N GLY A 31 -13.99 16.70 18.25
CA GLY A 31 -14.04 15.93 19.49
C GLY A 31 -15.29 16.18 20.32
N TYR A 32 -16.05 17.24 20.03
CA TYR A 32 -17.28 17.54 20.74
C TYR A 32 -18.34 16.45 20.53
N ASP A 33 -18.85 15.94 21.65
CA ASP A 33 -19.93 14.97 21.73
C ASP A 33 -20.85 15.37 22.90
N ASP A 34 -22.16 15.33 22.70
CA ASP A 34 -23.17 15.80 23.66
C ASP A 34 -23.30 14.87 24.87
N VAL A 35 -23.11 13.56 24.66
CA VAL A 35 -23.05 12.56 25.73
C VAL A 35 -21.80 12.78 26.58
N LEU A 36 -20.66 13.03 25.94
CA LEU A 36 -19.41 13.37 26.62
C LEU A 36 -19.53 14.67 27.42
N ALA A 37 -20.14 15.71 26.84
CA ALA A 37 -20.38 16.99 27.52
C ALA A 37 -21.18 16.81 28.82
N SER A 38 -22.20 15.95 28.77
CA SER A 38 -23.07 15.63 29.92
C SER A 38 -22.32 14.85 31.00
N ASN A 39 -21.54 13.85 30.60
CA ASN A 39 -20.70 13.07 31.50
C ASN A 39 -19.61 13.94 32.13
N TYR A 40 -19.03 14.84 31.35
CA TYR A 40 -18.01 15.78 31.79
C TYR A 40 -18.54 16.75 32.84
N ALA A 41 -19.73 17.32 32.65
CA ALA A 41 -20.37 18.19 33.63
C ALA A 41 -20.64 17.47 34.98
N SER A 42 -21.04 16.20 34.90
CA SER A 42 -21.23 15.36 36.08
C SER A 42 -19.89 15.07 36.78
N LEU A 43 -18.84 14.78 36.01
CA LEU A 43 -17.51 14.47 36.51
C LEU A 43 -16.87 15.69 37.19
N THR A 44 -16.87 16.86 36.54
CA THR A 44 -16.33 18.09 37.13
C THR A 44 -17.07 18.49 38.40
N SER A 45 -18.38 18.25 38.46
CA SER A 45 -19.18 18.44 39.68
C SER A 45 -18.77 17.46 40.79
N SER A 46 -18.58 16.18 40.46
CA SER A 46 -18.13 15.17 41.43
C SER A 46 -16.70 15.42 41.94
N CYS A 47 -15.84 16.02 41.11
CA CYS A 47 -14.47 16.40 41.43
C CYS A 47 -14.37 17.81 42.04
N ASN A 48 -15.50 18.52 42.19
CA ASN A 48 -15.58 19.88 42.70
C ASN A 48 -14.66 20.88 41.96
N ALA A 49 -14.48 20.66 40.65
CA ALA A 49 -13.54 21.37 39.80
C ALA A 49 -14.25 22.39 38.90
N THR A 50 -13.89 23.67 39.02
CA THR A 50 -14.53 24.79 38.30
C THR A 50 -13.65 25.43 37.23
N ALA A 51 -12.36 25.10 37.19
CA ALA A 51 -11.40 25.69 36.27
C ALA A 51 -11.48 25.14 34.83
N TYR A 52 -12.05 23.95 34.66
CA TYR A 52 -12.03 23.21 33.39
C TYR A 52 -13.28 23.48 32.55
N THR A 53 -13.44 24.72 32.10
CA THR A 53 -14.52 25.10 31.18
C THR A 53 -14.06 24.94 29.73
N TYR A 54 -15.03 24.72 28.83
CA TYR A 54 -14.79 24.70 27.39
C TYR A 54 -15.83 25.57 26.70
N THR A 55 -15.48 26.11 25.52
CA THR A 55 -16.45 26.79 24.65
C THR A 55 -16.97 25.76 23.67
N THR A 56 -18.30 25.61 23.56
CA THR A 56 -18.90 24.75 22.54
C THR A 56 -18.42 25.19 21.16
N PRO A 57 -17.71 24.33 20.41
CA PRO A 57 -17.18 24.72 19.12
C PRO A 57 -18.33 25.01 18.15
N THR A 58 -18.14 26.00 17.28
CA THR A 58 -19.03 26.19 16.15
C THR A 58 -18.92 24.93 15.28
N GLN A 59 -20.03 24.23 15.04
CA GLN A 59 -20.02 23.09 14.12
C GLN A 59 -19.39 23.56 12.80
N TYR A 60 -18.41 22.81 12.30
CA TYR A 60 -18.02 22.97 10.90
C TYR A 60 -19.29 22.80 10.08
N ALA A 61 -19.59 23.80 9.25
CA ALA A 61 -20.71 23.72 8.35
C ALA A 61 -20.51 22.49 7.46
N ILE A 62 -21.33 21.46 7.70
CA ILE A 62 -21.62 20.40 6.73
C ILE A 62 -22.39 20.93 5.52
N ASN A 63 -22.59 22.25 5.43
CA ASN A 63 -22.83 22.94 4.18
C ASN A 63 -21.54 23.02 3.35
N ALA A 64 -20.95 21.84 3.09
CA ALA A 64 -20.43 21.64 1.75
C ALA A 64 -21.61 21.97 0.82
N THR A 65 -21.44 22.97 -0.04
CA THR A 65 -22.22 23.00 -1.28
C THR A 65 -22.12 21.58 -1.82
N ALA A 66 -23.24 20.89 -2.00
CA ALA A 66 -23.24 19.51 -2.45
C ALA A 66 -22.53 19.43 -3.81
N THR A 67 -21.21 19.28 -3.80
CA THR A 67 -20.52 18.56 -4.84
C THR A 67 -21.15 17.19 -4.76
N THR A 68 -21.97 16.87 -5.77
CA THR A 68 -22.63 15.57 -5.99
C THR A 68 -22.18 14.52 -5.00
N ILE A 69 -23.02 14.23 -4.00
CA ILE A 69 -22.90 13.01 -3.22
C ILE A 69 -22.75 11.90 -4.26
N PRO A 70 -21.59 11.21 -4.36
CA PRO A 70 -21.53 10.04 -5.21
C PRO A 70 -22.65 9.15 -4.72
N THR A 71 -23.50 8.73 -5.66
CA THR A 71 -24.63 7.84 -5.41
C THR A 71 -24.18 6.80 -4.40
N SER A 72 -24.96 6.58 -3.33
CA SER A 72 -24.71 5.50 -2.39
C SER A 72 -24.40 4.25 -3.20
N VAL A 73 -23.13 3.87 -3.26
CA VAL A 73 -22.74 2.62 -3.89
C VAL A 73 -23.42 1.57 -3.04
N THR A 74 -24.40 0.89 -3.66
CA THR A 74 -24.96 -0.32 -3.09
C THR A 74 -23.75 -1.16 -2.73
N ALA A 75 -23.54 -1.43 -1.45
CA ALA A 75 -22.47 -2.31 -1.03
C ALA A 75 -22.67 -3.61 -1.81
N THR A 76 -21.82 -3.84 -2.81
CA THR A 76 -21.77 -5.08 -3.55
C THR A 76 -21.66 -6.18 -2.50
N LEU A 77 -22.54 -7.17 -2.60
CA LEU A 77 -22.51 -8.37 -1.77
C LEU A 77 -21.06 -8.81 -1.58
N ALA A 78 -20.71 -9.22 -0.36
CA ALA A 78 -19.37 -9.73 -0.05
C ALA A 78 -18.92 -10.66 -1.19
N PRO A 79 -17.76 -10.40 -1.81
CA PRO A 79 -17.37 -11.10 -3.02
C PRO A 79 -17.36 -12.60 -2.75
N THR A 80 -18.24 -13.34 -3.43
CA THR A 80 -18.22 -14.80 -3.42
C THR A 80 -17.10 -15.28 -4.33
N CYS A 81 -16.51 -16.44 -4.02
CA CYS A 81 -15.53 -17.08 -4.90
C CYS A 81 -16.10 -17.19 -6.32
N THR A 82 -15.37 -16.70 -7.32
CA THR A 82 -15.73 -16.90 -8.74
C THR A 82 -15.13 -18.19 -9.29
N GLY A 83 -14.15 -18.76 -8.59
CA GLY A 83 -13.55 -20.03 -8.93
C GLY A 83 -12.78 -20.64 -7.75
N SER A 84 -12.08 -21.72 -8.05
CA SER A 84 -11.19 -22.40 -7.12
C SER A 84 -9.89 -22.83 -7.81
N TYR A 85 -8.79 -22.85 -7.07
CA TYR A 85 -7.46 -23.18 -7.58
C TYR A 85 -6.71 -24.09 -6.61
N ALA A 86 -6.10 -25.15 -7.11
CA ALA A 86 -5.25 -26.03 -6.32
C ALA A 86 -3.80 -25.51 -6.34
N VAL A 87 -3.25 -25.20 -5.16
CA VAL A 87 -1.92 -24.59 -5.04
C VAL A 87 -0.83 -25.62 -5.31
N GLY A 88 0.04 -25.30 -6.27
CA GLY A 88 1.25 -26.07 -6.61
C GLY A 88 2.42 -25.82 -5.66
N ALA A 89 3.45 -26.64 -5.77
CA ALA A 89 4.65 -26.55 -4.91
C ALA A 89 5.54 -25.33 -5.21
N ASP A 90 5.49 -24.81 -6.44
CA ASP A 90 6.28 -23.67 -6.91
C ASP A 90 5.46 -22.35 -6.93
N ASP A 91 4.21 -22.39 -6.45
CA ASP A 91 3.34 -21.22 -6.41
C ASP A 91 3.69 -20.31 -5.24
N ASP A 92 3.54 -19.00 -5.45
CA ASP A 92 3.54 -17.98 -4.40
C ASP A 92 2.27 -17.13 -4.48
N CYS A 93 1.96 -16.42 -3.40
CA CYS A 93 0.74 -15.63 -3.30
C CYS A 93 0.59 -14.59 -4.44
N ASN A 94 1.69 -14.00 -4.89
CA ASN A 94 1.68 -12.94 -5.91
C ASN A 94 1.64 -13.55 -7.31
N SER A 95 2.36 -14.64 -7.58
CA SER A 95 2.28 -15.34 -8.87
C SER A 95 0.89 -15.93 -9.10
N VAL A 96 0.26 -16.51 -8.09
CA VAL A 96 -1.12 -17.00 -8.19
C VAL A 96 -2.10 -15.85 -8.38
N ALA A 97 -1.97 -14.76 -7.62
CA ALA A 97 -2.81 -13.58 -7.77
C ALA A 97 -2.72 -13.01 -9.21
N LEU A 98 -1.50 -12.94 -9.75
CA LEU A 98 -1.25 -12.46 -11.11
C LEU A 98 -1.85 -13.41 -12.16
N ALA A 99 -1.65 -14.71 -12.01
CA ALA A 99 -2.14 -15.71 -12.95
C ALA A 99 -3.67 -15.76 -13.03
N TRP A 100 -4.34 -15.48 -11.91
CA TRP A 100 -5.79 -15.48 -11.82
C TRP A 100 -6.45 -14.12 -11.99
N ASN A 101 -5.67 -13.07 -12.31
CA ASN A 101 -6.14 -11.69 -12.44
C ASN A 101 -6.92 -11.22 -11.21
N VAL A 102 -6.36 -11.41 -10.02
CA VAL A 102 -6.94 -10.96 -8.75
C VAL A 102 -5.92 -10.16 -7.96
N SER A 103 -6.36 -9.33 -7.01
CA SER A 103 -5.41 -8.70 -6.09
C SER A 103 -4.85 -9.73 -5.11
N THR A 104 -3.57 -9.58 -4.76
CA THR A 104 -2.94 -10.38 -3.71
C THR A 104 -3.72 -10.24 -2.41
N TYR A 105 -4.19 -9.03 -2.08
CA TYR A 105 -5.00 -8.78 -0.90
C TYR A 105 -6.26 -9.65 -0.85
N SER A 106 -7.09 -9.63 -1.91
CA SER A 106 -8.35 -10.37 -1.92
C SER A 106 -8.13 -11.87 -1.89
N LEU A 107 -7.09 -12.37 -2.56
CA LEU A 107 -6.72 -13.78 -2.52
C LEU A 107 -6.37 -14.21 -1.08
N LEU A 108 -5.54 -13.43 -0.39
CA LEU A 108 -5.13 -13.76 0.98
C LEU A 108 -6.31 -13.65 1.96
N TYR A 109 -7.07 -12.54 1.89
CA TYR A 109 -8.18 -12.27 2.79
C TYR A 109 -9.28 -13.34 2.70
N MET A 110 -9.67 -13.74 1.49
CA MET A 110 -10.74 -14.73 1.31
C MET A 110 -10.33 -16.17 1.67
N ASN A 111 -9.03 -16.42 1.84
CA ASN A 111 -8.50 -17.72 2.24
C ASN A 111 -7.89 -17.71 3.65
N ASN A 112 -8.17 -16.67 4.45
CA ASN A 112 -7.65 -16.52 5.82
C ASN A 112 -6.11 -16.58 5.90
N LEU A 113 -5.43 -16.07 4.88
CA LEU A 113 -3.98 -15.99 4.84
C LEU A 113 -3.48 -14.64 5.37
N ASP A 114 -2.23 -14.64 5.83
CA ASP A 114 -1.58 -13.44 6.32
C ASP A 114 -1.31 -12.48 5.16
N LEU A 115 -1.47 -11.18 5.43
CA LEU A 115 -1.34 -10.12 4.43
C LEU A 115 0.07 -10.05 3.81
N TYR A 116 1.09 -10.51 4.51
CA TYR A 116 2.50 -10.50 4.08
C TYR A 116 2.93 -11.81 3.40
N CYS A 117 1.97 -12.68 3.06
CA CYS A 117 2.21 -13.98 2.43
C CYS A 117 3.10 -14.95 3.23
N GLN A 118 3.30 -14.72 4.53
CA GLN A 118 4.25 -15.50 5.33
C GLN A 118 3.76 -16.92 5.61
N ASN A 119 2.44 -17.13 5.63
CA ASN A 119 1.82 -18.43 5.90
C ASN A 119 1.40 -19.18 4.63
N TRP A 120 1.93 -18.81 3.46
CA TRP A 120 1.59 -19.48 2.19
C TRP A 120 1.87 -20.99 2.19
N ALA A 121 2.91 -21.42 2.89
CA ALA A 121 3.23 -22.84 3.03
C ALA A 121 2.10 -23.68 3.65
N SER A 122 1.18 -23.06 4.40
CA SER A 122 0.04 -23.75 5.02
C SER A 122 -1.05 -24.18 4.02
N VAL A 123 -1.07 -23.60 2.82
CA VAL A 123 -2.08 -23.87 1.79
C VAL A 123 -1.54 -24.71 0.62
N LEU A 124 -0.29 -25.16 0.68
CA LEU A 124 0.27 -26.06 -0.33
C LEU A 124 -0.56 -27.35 -0.41
N ASN A 125 -0.90 -27.77 -1.63
CA ASN A 125 -1.78 -28.92 -1.91
C ASN A 125 -3.22 -28.77 -1.40
N SER A 126 -3.62 -27.57 -1.00
CA SER A 126 -5.00 -27.23 -0.68
C SER A 126 -5.66 -26.48 -1.85
N THR A 127 -6.98 -26.37 -1.81
CA THR A 127 -7.74 -25.61 -2.81
C THR A 127 -8.10 -24.24 -2.25
N LEU A 128 -7.62 -23.18 -2.91
CA LEU A 128 -7.96 -21.80 -2.60
C LEU A 128 -9.24 -21.38 -3.32
N CYS A 129 -10.01 -20.53 -2.63
CA CYS A 129 -11.06 -19.74 -3.20
C CYS A 129 -10.47 -18.60 -4.04
N ILE A 130 -10.89 -18.49 -5.31
CA ILE A 130 -10.47 -17.41 -6.21
C ILE A 130 -11.50 -16.28 -6.17
N PRO A 131 -11.12 -15.05 -5.73
CA PRO A 131 -12.02 -13.90 -5.70
C PRO A 131 -12.41 -13.43 -7.11
N PRO A 132 -13.36 -12.48 -7.22
CA PRO A 132 -13.68 -11.86 -8.50
C PRO A 132 -12.46 -11.24 -9.17
N GLN A 133 -12.32 -11.50 -10.46
CA GLN A 133 -11.21 -11.01 -11.27
C GLN A 133 -11.32 -9.49 -11.50
N CYS A 134 -10.16 -8.86 -11.65
CA CYS A 134 -9.99 -7.44 -11.93
C CYS A 134 -8.88 -7.24 -12.96
N GLU A 135 -8.80 -6.05 -13.52
CA GLU A 135 -7.60 -5.62 -14.22
C GLU A 135 -6.48 -5.44 -13.19
N THR A 136 -5.37 -6.14 -13.39
CA THR A 136 -4.28 -6.23 -12.41
C THR A 136 -3.06 -5.43 -12.82
N TYR A 137 -2.32 -4.96 -11.82
CA TYR A 137 -1.04 -4.28 -11.96
C TYR A 137 -0.10 -4.73 -10.84
N ILE A 138 1.20 -4.86 -11.14
CA ILE A 138 2.21 -5.23 -10.16
C ILE A 138 2.78 -3.96 -9.56
N TRP A 139 2.63 -3.78 -8.25
CA TRP A 139 3.11 -2.60 -7.53
C TRP A 139 4.64 -2.48 -7.59
N GLN A 140 5.14 -1.37 -8.11
CA GLN A 140 6.56 -1.10 -8.26
C GLN A 140 7.12 -0.29 -7.08
N MET A 141 8.45 -0.25 -6.98
CA MET A 141 9.16 0.43 -5.89
C MET A 141 8.90 1.94 -5.81
N GLN A 142 8.68 2.59 -6.96
CA GLN A 142 8.46 4.05 -7.04
C GLN A 142 6.98 4.44 -7.15
N ASP A 143 6.08 3.47 -7.02
CA ASP A 143 4.65 3.72 -7.19
C ASP A 143 4.04 4.41 -5.97
N SER A 144 3.11 5.33 -6.27
CA SER A 144 2.17 5.90 -5.31
C SER A 144 0.75 5.70 -5.83
N CYS A 145 -0.24 5.79 -4.94
CA CYS A 145 -1.63 5.67 -5.37
C CYS A 145 -1.98 6.73 -6.41
N ASP A 146 -1.48 7.96 -6.25
CA ASP A 146 -1.70 9.03 -7.22
C ASP A 146 -1.03 8.75 -8.56
N SER A 147 0.21 8.26 -8.58
CA SER A 147 0.93 8.00 -9.84
C SER A 147 0.24 6.91 -10.64
N VAL A 148 -0.13 5.80 -10.00
CA VAL A 148 -0.79 4.67 -10.66
C VAL A 148 -2.18 5.07 -11.14
N VAL A 149 -2.96 5.76 -10.32
CA VAL A 149 -4.33 6.17 -10.69
C VAL A 149 -4.34 7.25 -11.76
N SER A 150 -3.37 8.17 -11.78
CA SER A 150 -3.28 9.23 -12.80
C SER A 150 -3.12 8.68 -14.23
N GLY A 151 -2.58 7.46 -14.37
CA GLY A 151 -2.48 6.76 -15.65
C GLY A 151 -3.78 6.11 -16.14
N LEU A 152 -4.84 6.14 -15.33
CA LEU A 152 -6.10 5.45 -15.59
C LEU A 152 -7.20 6.44 -15.96
N ALA A 153 -7.93 6.18 -17.04
CA ALA A 153 -8.87 7.16 -17.60
C ALA A 153 -10.12 7.43 -16.74
N ASN A 154 -10.56 6.47 -15.90
CA ASN A 154 -11.84 6.54 -15.16
C ASN A 154 -11.74 5.99 -13.73
N VAL A 155 -10.59 6.12 -13.08
CA VAL A 155 -10.38 5.62 -11.71
C VAL A 155 -9.98 6.77 -10.82
N THR A 156 -10.54 6.83 -9.62
CA THR A 156 -10.15 7.80 -8.59
C THR A 156 -9.35 7.09 -7.50
N VAL A 157 -8.52 7.82 -6.75
CA VAL A 157 -7.74 7.23 -5.64
C VAL A 157 -8.65 6.54 -4.62
N PRO A 158 -9.78 7.13 -4.16
CA PRO A 158 -10.71 6.43 -3.28
C PRO A 158 -11.27 5.14 -3.88
N GLN A 159 -11.51 5.11 -5.20
CA GLN A 159 -11.99 3.92 -5.89
C GLN A 159 -10.91 2.82 -5.92
N PHE A 160 -9.67 3.19 -6.22
CA PHE A 160 -8.52 2.28 -6.18
C PHE A 160 -8.30 1.70 -4.77
N LEU A 161 -8.37 2.54 -3.74
CA LEU A 161 -8.21 2.10 -2.33
C LEU A 161 -9.35 1.17 -1.90
N ALA A 162 -10.57 1.39 -2.38
CA ALA A 162 -11.70 0.49 -2.11
C ALA A 162 -11.47 -0.91 -2.70
N TRP A 163 -10.76 -1.02 -3.83
CA TRP A 163 -10.38 -2.29 -4.45
C TRP A 163 -9.13 -2.93 -3.82
N ASN A 164 -8.30 -2.13 -3.17
CA ASN A 164 -7.06 -2.58 -2.53
C ASN A 164 -6.98 -2.12 -1.06
N PRO A 165 -7.78 -2.69 -0.16
CA PRO A 165 -7.82 -2.30 1.25
C PRO A 165 -6.53 -2.58 2.06
N ASN A 166 -5.51 -3.20 1.45
CA ASN A 166 -4.19 -3.31 2.07
C ASN A 166 -3.50 -1.93 2.17
N PHE A 167 -3.83 -0.98 1.30
CA PHE A 167 -3.33 0.39 1.42
C PHE A 167 -4.18 1.19 2.41
N ASN A 168 -3.52 2.00 3.23
CA ASN A 168 -4.22 2.96 4.08
C ASN A 168 -4.79 4.11 3.25
N SER A 169 -5.65 4.93 3.86
CA SER A 169 -6.33 6.05 3.20
C SER A 169 -5.40 7.09 2.56
N LEU A 170 -4.13 7.12 2.97
CA LEU A 170 -3.11 8.04 2.46
C LEU A 170 -2.04 7.31 1.62
N CYS A 171 -2.21 6.02 1.34
CA CYS A 171 -1.27 5.17 0.61
C CYS A 171 0.16 5.10 1.19
N GLN A 172 0.37 5.52 2.45
CA GLN A 172 1.73 5.69 3.00
C GLN A 172 2.43 4.35 3.29
N ASN A 173 1.66 3.27 3.44
CA ASN A 173 2.18 1.93 3.65
C ASN A 173 2.49 1.19 2.33
N ALA A 174 2.43 1.87 1.18
CA ALA A 174 2.61 1.25 -0.13
C ALA A 174 3.97 0.57 -0.32
N VAL A 175 5.02 1.08 0.33
CA VAL A 175 6.36 0.49 0.30
C VAL A 175 6.41 -0.95 0.82
N ASN A 176 5.43 -1.37 1.62
CA ASN A 176 5.35 -2.73 2.17
C ASN A 176 4.79 -3.74 1.16
N TYR A 177 4.25 -3.27 0.03
CA TYR A 177 3.56 -4.10 -0.96
C TYR A 177 4.26 -4.08 -2.32
N ILE A 178 5.55 -3.75 -2.36
CA ILE A 178 6.34 -3.86 -3.60
C ILE A 178 6.29 -5.31 -4.10
N GLY A 179 5.92 -5.50 -5.37
CA GLY A 179 5.70 -6.79 -5.99
C GLY A 179 4.30 -7.38 -5.81
N TYR A 180 3.42 -6.73 -5.04
CA TYR A 180 2.04 -7.19 -4.89
C TYR A 180 1.22 -6.92 -6.14
N VAL A 181 0.25 -7.78 -6.38
CA VAL A 181 -0.75 -7.60 -7.44
C VAL A 181 -1.90 -6.79 -6.88
N VAL A 182 -2.21 -5.66 -7.52
CA VAL A 182 -3.29 -4.74 -7.14
C VAL A 182 -4.33 -4.66 -8.25
N CYS A 183 -5.57 -4.43 -7.88
CA CYS A 183 -6.66 -4.18 -8.81
C CYS A 183 -6.68 -2.71 -9.23
N ILE A 184 -6.55 -2.44 -10.52
CA ILE A 184 -6.62 -1.08 -11.10
C ILE A 184 -7.91 -0.84 -11.87
N GLY A 185 -8.77 -1.84 -12.02
CA GLY A 185 -10.04 -1.67 -12.72
C GLY A 185 -10.97 -2.88 -12.59
N TYR A 186 -12.26 -2.60 -12.56
CA TYR A 186 -13.32 -3.59 -12.79
C TYR A 186 -14.13 -3.13 -14.01
N GLY A 187 -13.57 -3.33 -15.20
CA GLY A 187 -14.33 -3.19 -16.44
C GLY A 187 -15.28 -4.37 -16.65
N THR A 188 -16.11 -4.31 -17.69
CA THR A 188 -16.49 -5.56 -18.36
C THR A 188 -15.17 -6.13 -18.84
N VAL A 189 -14.57 -7.05 -18.08
CA VAL A 189 -13.52 -7.90 -18.65
C VAL A 189 -14.18 -8.47 -19.91
N PRO A 190 -13.77 -8.11 -21.14
CA PRO A 190 -13.98 -9.06 -22.20
C PRO A 190 -13.28 -10.29 -21.65
N SER A 191 -13.97 -11.41 -21.57
CA SER A 191 -13.33 -12.68 -21.27
C SER A 191 -12.14 -12.77 -22.21
N PHE A 192 -10.96 -12.36 -21.76
CA PHE A 192 -9.72 -12.63 -22.44
C PHE A 192 -9.51 -14.08 -22.11
N SER A 193 -10.22 -14.92 -22.87
CA SER A 193 -9.75 -16.21 -23.30
C SER A 193 -8.45 -15.93 -24.05
N ARG A 194 -7.40 -15.57 -23.31
CA ARG A 194 -6.07 -15.97 -23.70
C ARG A 194 -6.18 -17.50 -23.76
N PRO A 195 -5.83 -18.11 -24.90
CA PRO A 195 -5.71 -19.56 -24.93
C PRO A 195 -4.85 -19.94 -23.73
N LEU A 196 -5.24 -21.00 -23.02
CA LEU A 196 -4.34 -21.79 -22.22
C LEU A 196 -3.18 -22.23 -23.14
N LEU A 197 -2.22 -21.34 -23.38
CA LEU A 197 -0.93 -21.75 -23.85
C LEU A 197 -0.25 -22.27 -22.60
N GLU A 198 -0.38 -23.59 -22.46
CA GLU A 198 0.33 -24.49 -21.59
C GLU A 198 1.21 -23.80 -20.53
N ALA A 199 0.90 -24.09 -19.26
CA ALA A 199 1.90 -24.15 -18.22
C ALA A 199 3.07 -25.02 -18.71
N LYS A 200 4.05 -24.39 -19.36
CA LYS A 200 5.28 -25.04 -19.81
C LYS A 200 6.45 -24.19 -19.38
N ARG A 201 6.95 -24.62 -18.23
CA ARG A 201 8.25 -24.33 -17.59
C ARG A 201 8.38 -22.98 -16.90
N ALA A 202 8.44 -23.09 -15.58
CA ALA A 202 9.39 -22.38 -14.76
C ALA A 202 10.74 -22.24 -15.47
N ASP A 203 11.13 -20.99 -15.76
CA ASP A 203 12.52 -20.61 -15.54
C ASP A 203 12.59 -20.05 -14.13
N VAL A 204 12.99 -20.95 -13.25
CA VAL A 204 13.45 -20.67 -11.89
C VAL A 204 14.50 -19.56 -11.95
N ILE A 205 14.19 -18.38 -11.44
CA ILE A 205 15.21 -17.49 -10.86
C ILE A 205 15.11 -17.68 -9.35
N CYS A 206 15.83 -18.67 -8.84
CA CYS A 206 16.22 -18.69 -7.43
C CYS A 206 17.03 -17.41 -7.16
N SER A 207 16.49 -16.49 -6.37
CA SER A 207 17.36 -15.58 -5.61
C SER A 207 17.81 -16.32 -4.35
N PRO A 208 19.11 -16.50 -4.10
CA PRO A 208 19.58 -17.26 -2.94
C PRO A 208 19.30 -16.53 -1.61
N PRO A 209 19.17 -17.28 -0.50
CA PRO A 209 18.72 -16.76 0.79
C PRO A 209 19.87 -16.11 1.58
N GLY A 210 19.60 -14.93 2.14
CA GLY A 210 20.30 -14.38 3.30
C GLY A 210 21.62 -13.66 3.03
N GLY A 211 21.77 -12.47 3.63
CA GLY A 211 23.08 -11.83 3.77
C GLY A 211 23.01 -10.31 3.84
N TYR A 212 22.70 -9.75 5.01
CA TYR A 212 23.19 -8.42 5.35
C TYR A 212 24.72 -8.47 5.33
N LEU A 213 25.43 -7.60 4.61
CA LEU A 213 26.73 -7.08 5.05
C LEU A 213 27.12 -5.79 4.29
N ASN A 214 27.30 -4.76 5.09
CA ASN A 214 28.12 -3.59 4.88
C ASN A 214 29.60 -4.00 4.73
N HIS A 215 30.29 -3.67 3.63
CA HIS A 215 31.67 -3.15 3.64
C HIS A 215 32.23 -2.95 2.21
N THR A 216 32.63 -1.70 1.94
CA THR A 216 34.03 -1.31 1.72
C THR A 216 34.96 -2.38 1.08
N ILE A 217 35.35 -2.07 -0.16
CA ILE A 217 36.72 -2.13 -0.72
C ILE A 217 37.36 -3.52 -1.03
N ASP A 218 37.83 -3.60 -2.29
CA ASP A 218 39.01 -4.29 -2.86
C ASP A 218 38.99 -5.80 -3.20
N THR A 219 39.00 -6.17 -4.50
CA THR A 219 40.13 -6.41 -5.47
C THR A 219 40.55 -7.92 -5.48
N PRO A 220 41.22 -8.50 -6.52
CA PRO A 220 42.19 -7.89 -7.44
C PRO A 220 42.17 -8.26 -8.93
N GLY A 221 42.55 -7.27 -9.73
CA GLY A 221 42.83 -7.35 -11.16
C GLY A 221 43.34 -6.00 -11.66
N ASN A 222 44.58 -5.69 -11.30
CA ASN A 222 45.35 -4.46 -11.49
C ASN A 222 45.26 -3.82 -12.90
N SER A 223 44.74 -2.60 -12.99
CA SER A 223 45.12 -1.60 -13.98
C SER A 223 45.10 -0.23 -13.32
N THR A 224 46.29 0.36 -13.25
CA THR A 224 46.70 1.68 -12.74
C THR A 224 45.64 2.80 -12.84
N SER A 225 45.07 3.19 -11.68
CA SER A 225 44.72 4.53 -11.12
C SER A 225 44.20 5.65 -12.07
N PRO A 226 43.18 6.47 -11.69
CA PRO A 226 42.89 6.92 -10.31
C PRO A 226 41.47 6.68 -9.81
N ASP A 227 41.36 6.62 -8.49
CA ASP A 227 40.13 6.95 -7.76
C ASP A 227 39.68 8.38 -8.13
N PRO A 228 38.39 8.58 -8.41
CA PRO A 228 37.74 9.79 -7.99
C PRO A 228 36.48 9.44 -7.19
N SER A 229 36.58 9.67 -5.89
CA SER A 229 35.51 10.40 -5.22
C SER A 229 35.09 11.59 -6.10
N ILE A 230 33.80 11.59 -6.47
CA ILE A 230 33.09 12.61 -7.25
C ILE A 230 33.39 12.59 -8.76
N ILE A 231 32.50 11.96 -9.51
CA ILE A 231 32.38 12.11 -10.97
C ILE A 231 31.94 13.55 -11.26
N THR A 232 32.87 14.38 -11.74
CA THR A 232 32.64 15.80 -12.06
C THR A 232 32.33 16.04 -13.54
N THR A 233 32.37 15.00 -14.38
CA THR A 233 32.12 15.12 -15.82
C THR A 233 31.43 13.88 -16.35
N ALA A 234 30.34 14.10 -17.08
CA ALA A 234 29.48 13.04 -17.62
C ALA A 234 30.16 12.24 -18.74
N ALA A 235 29.90 10.94 -18.79
CA ALA A 235 30.33 10.06 -19.87
C ALA A 235 29.55 10.35 -21.18
N PRO A 236 30.18 10.25 -22.36
CA PRO A 236 29.52 10.53 -23.64
C PRO A 236 28.29 9.64 -23.87
N VAL A 237 27.17 10.27 -24.25
CA VAL A 237 25.89 9.57 -24.47
C VAL A 237 25.94 8.70 -25.74
N PRO A 238 25.66 7.39 -25.65
CA PRO A 238 25.65 6.50 -26.81
C PRO A 238 24.41 6.71 -27.69
N THR A 239 24.54 6.46 -28.99
CA THR A 239 23.48 6.70 -30.00
C THR A 239 22.24 5.82 -29.84
N ASN A 240 22.33 4.73 -29.08
CA ASN A 240 21.23 3.85 -28.73
C ASN A 240 20.76 4.03 -27.27
N ALA A 241 21.08 5.16 -26.64
CA ALA A 241 20.53 5.53 -25.34
C ALA A 241 19.00 5.64 -25.45
N LEU A 242 18.30 5.06 -24.47
CA LEU A 242 16.84 5.13 -24.42
C LEU A 242 16.42 6.59 -24.20
N ASN A 243 15.47 7.09 -25.00
CA ASN A 243 15.01 8.48 -24.89
C ASN A 243 14.43 8.74 -23.49
N GLY A 244 14.97 9.75 -22.79
CA GLY A 244 14.62 10.03 -21.37
C GLY A 244 15.62 9.50 -20.33
N SER A 245 16.71 8.83 -20.75
CA SER A 245 17.80 8.42 -19.86
C SER A 245 18.64 9.61 -19.39
N THR A 246 19.21 9.54 -18.19
CA THR A 246 20.07 10.60 -17.64
C THR A 246 21.37 10.71 -18.45
N ALA A 247 21.67 11.90 -18.99
CA ALA A 247 22.89 12.15 -19.75
C ALA A 247 24.11 12.41 -18.86
N GLU A 248 23.88 12.62 -17.57
CA GLU A 248 24.87 12.96 -16.55
C GLU A 248 25.16 11.75 -15.67
N CYS A 249 26.00 10.85 -16.18
CA CYS A 249 26.35 9.60 -15.52
C CYS A 249 27.83 9.28 -15.72
N GLY A 250 28.40 8.49 -14.82
CA GLY A 250 29.81 8.12 -14.87
C GLY A 250 30.16 7.14 -15.97
N LYS A 251 29.20 6.28 -16.34
CA LYS A 251 29.35 5.21 -17.34
C LYS A 251 27.99 4.82 -17.93
N TRP A 252 28.02 4.16 -19.09
CA TRP A 252 26.86 3.60 -19.78
C TRP A 252 27.03 2.08 -19.94
N TYR A 253 25.96 1.31 -19.75
CA TYR A 253 25.92 -0.12 -20.04
C TYR A 253 24.85 -0.47 -21.08
N THR A 254 25.18 -1.34 -22.03
CA THR A 254 24.26 -1.83 -23.05
C THR A 254 23.50 -3.06 -22.56
N VAL A 255 22.16 -2.99 -22.56
CA VAL A 255 21.27 -4.12 -22.27
C VAL A 255 20.68 -4.63 -23.59
N SER A 256 20.81 -5.94 -23.83
CA SER A 256 20.29 -6.59 -25.03
C SER A 256 19.04 -7.42 -24.69
N SER A 257 17.89 -6.99 -25.21
CA SER A 257 16.65 -7.79 -25.22
C SER A 257 16.37 -8.22 -26.66
N LEU A 258 15.74 -9.40 -26.84
CA LEU A 258 15.70 -10.19 -28.09
C LEU A 258 15.09 -9.49 -29.33
N ARG A 259 14.78 -8.20 -29.31
CA ARG A 259 14.63 -7.39 -30.53
C ARG A 259 15.07 -5.92 -30.50
N GLN A 260 15.70 -5.38 -29.45
CA GLN A 260 16.35 -4.05 -29.47
C GLN A 260 17.49 -3.94 -28.44
N HIS A 261 18.55 -3.19 -28.78
CA HIS A 261 19.72 -2.91 -27.91
C HIS A 261 19.64 -1.49 -27.39
N TYR A 262 19.56 -1.28 -26.07
CA TYR A 262 19.54 0.06 -25.49
C TYR A 262 20.55 0.21 -24.34
N SER A 263 21.10 1.41 -24.21
CA SER A 263 22.11 1.72 -23.19
C SER A 263 21.48 2.48 -22.01
N ILE A 264 21.84 2.12 -20.78
CA ILE A 264 21.31 2.71 -19.53
C ILE A 264 22.47 3.34 -18.72
N PRO A 265 22.27 4.53 -18.12
CA PRO A 265 23.28 5.23 -17.34
C PRO A 265 23.45 4.65 -15.93
N ILE A 266 24.67 4.74 -15.38
CA ILE A 266 24.94 4.53 -13.95
C ILE A 266 25.63 5.76 -13.35
N GLN A 267 25.12 6.23 -12.23
CA GLN A 267 25.69 7.37 -11.48
C GLN A 267 26.90 6.95 -10.66
#